data_AF-A0A6J6Q5D6-F1
#
_entry.id   AF-A0A6J6Q5D6-F1
#
_cell.length_a   1.000
_cell.length_b   1.000
_cell.length_c   1.000
_cell.angle_alpha   90.00
_cell.angle_beta   90.00
_cell.angle_gamma   90.00
#
_symmetry.space_group_name_H-M   'P 1'
#
loop_
_entity.id
_entity.type
_entity.pdbx_description
1 polymer ?
#
loop_
_entity_poly.entity_id
_entity_poly.type
_entity_poly.pdbx_seq_one_letter_code
_entity_poly.pdbx_strand_id
1 'polypeptide(L)'
;MTRVRTVAPFLLPGTLGVALTLSLNPPTPSTHLGVGAGCAGGAALGGLLFLAQQRNPRPPVAPIGLVAVVVLGVLALAEELLWRRFVLGECLRLGIPAAIFLSTVGFAILHRRPTFHLVTGGIFSVAYVVSGQFIAPVAAHWVYNAAIATTVLTARRAKPV
;
A
#
# COMPACT_ATOMS: atom_id res chain seq x y z
N MET A 1 -19.92 21.88 15.78
CA MET A 1 -18.63 22.29 15.20
C MET A 1 -17.78 21.05 14.89
N THR A 2 -17.90 20.53 13.68
CA THR A 2 -17.15 19.39 13.16
C THR A 2 -15.73 19.83 12.84
N ARG A 3 -14.73 19.34 13.59
CA ARG A 3 -13.31 19.52 13.21
C ARG A 3 -13.09 18.78 11.88
N VAL A 4 -13.08 19.52 10.78
CA VAL A 4 -12.44 19.10 9.53
C VAL A 4 -10.96 18.92 9.87
N ARG A 5 -10.55 17.72 10.28
CA ARG A 5 -9.15 17.36 10.31
C ARG A 5 -8.71 17.39 8.85
N THR A 6 -7.95 18.43 8.52
CA THR A 6 -7.43 18.76 7.20
C THR A 6 -6.80 17.52 6.57
N VAL A 7 -7.19 17.18 5.33
CA VAL A 7 -6.64 16.06 4.54
C VAL A 7 -5.17 16.33 4.12
N ALA A 8 -4.68 17.54 4.37
CA ALA A 8 -3.34 18.04 4.05
C ALA A 8 -2.14 17.13 4.43
N PRO A 9 -2.07 16.47 5.61
CA PRO A 9 -0.89 15.69 5.97
C PRO A 9 -0.73 14.42 5.13
N PHE A 10 -1.77 14.01 4.39
CA PHE A 10 -1.73 12.82 3.55
C PHE A 10 -1.33 13.10 2.09
N LEU A 11 -1.37 14.35 1.64
CA LEU A 11 -0.91 14.74 0.31
C LEU A 11 0.62 14.91 0.24
N LEU A 12 1.25 15.25 1.37
CA LEU A 12 2.68 15.52 1.47
C LEU A 12 3.56 14.34 0.99
N PRO A 13 3.31 13.07 1.38
CA PRO A 13 4.10 11.94 0.89
C PRO A 13 3.99 11.75 -0.63
N GLY A 14 2.79 11.97 -1.19
CA GLY A 14 2.55 11.85 -2.62
C GLY A 14 3.25 12.93 -3.42
N THR A 15 3.09 14.20 -3.04
CA THR A 15 3.76 15.32 -3.72
C THR A 15 5.28 15.20 -3.61
N LEU A 16 5.79 14.80 -2.45
CA LEU A 16 7.22 14.55 -2.24
C LEU A 16 7.71 13.37 -3.10
N GLY A 17 6.98 12.26 -3.11
CA GLY A 17 7.29 11.10 -3.94
C GLY A 17 7.33 11.43 -5.44
N VAL A 18 6.40 12.23 -5.94
CA VAL A 18 6.40 12.72 -7.33
C VAL A 18 7.64 13.58 -7.57
N ALA A 19 7.85 14.62 -6.75
CA ALA A 19 8.94 15.57 -6.94
C ALA A 19 10.31 14.86 -6.92
N LEU A 20 10.52 13.95 -5.96
CA LEU A 20 11.76 13.19 -5.83
C LEU A 20 11.95 12.20 -6.98
N THR A 21 10.89 11.49 -7.40
CA THR A 21 10.96 10.56 -8.54
C THR A 21 11.33 11.28 -9.83
N LEU A 22 10.71 12.43 -10.09
CA LEU A 22 10.99 13.22 -11.28
C LEU A 22 12.40 13.84 -11.24
N SER A 23 12.85 14.28 -10.06
CA SER A 23 14.14 14.96 -9.91
C SER A 23 15.33 14.01 -9.95
N LEU A 24 15.18 12.80 -9.37
CA LEU A 24 16.30 11.87 -9.15
C LEU A 24 16.27 10.66 -10.09
N ASN A 25 15.15 10.45 -10.80
CA ASN A 25 14.93 9.34 -11.73
C ASN A 25 15.46 7.99 -11.19
N PRO A 26 14.91 7.49 -10.06
CA PRO A 26 15.41 6.30 -9.41
C PRO A 26 15.40 5.09 -10.36
N PRO A 27 16.37 4.17 -10.21
CA PRO A 27 16.36 2.90 -10.93
C PRO A 27 15.03 2.16 -10.79
N THR A 28 14.70 1.38 -11.83
CA THR A 28 13.55 0.46 -11.84
C THR A 28 14.05 -0.98 -11.94
N PRO A 29 13.30 -1.97 -11.43
CA PRO A 29 13.60 -3.38 -11.67
C PRO A 29 13.65 -3.68 -13.17
N SER A 30 14.50 -4.63 -13.58
CA SER A 30 14.69 -5.00 -15.00
C SER A 30 13.62 -5.97 -15.53
N THR A 31 12.97 -6.73 -14.65
CA THR A 31 11.83 -7.59 -15.02
C THR A 31 10.63 -6.71 -15.30
N HIS A 32 9.87 -6.97 -16.37
CA HIS A 32 8.63 -6.24 -16.62
C HIS A 32 7.54 -7.21 -17.04
N LEU A 33 6.64 -7.54 -16.10
CA LEU A 33 5.37 -8.16 -16.44
C LEU A 33 4.49 -7.11 -17.14
N GLY A 34 3.47 -7.55 -17.89
CA GLY A 34 2.45 -6.62 -18.39
C GLY A 34 1.73 -5.91 -17.25
N VAL A 35 1.33 -4.64 -17.44
CA VAL A 35 0.60 -3.83 -16.44
C VAL A 35 -0.61 -4.58 -15.88
N GLY A 36 -1.36 -5.29 -16.74
CA GLY A 36 -2.50 -6.11 -16.34
C GLY A 36 -2.12 -7.25 -15.39
N ALA A 37 -1.02 -7.96 -15.67
CA ALA A 37 -0.51 -9.03 -14.80
C ALA A 37 0.01 -8.48 -13.47
N GLY A 38 0.70 -7.33 -13.50
CA GLY A 38 1.12 -6.63 -12.28
C GLY A 38 -0.06 -6.22 -11.41
N CYS A 39 -1.10 -5.63 -12.01
CA CYS A 39 -2.32 -5.23 -11.31
C CYS A 39 -3.06 -6.44 -10.72
N ALA A 40 -3.27 -7.50 -11.50
CA ALA A 40 -3.94 -8.72 -11.05
C ALA A 40 -3.16 -9.44 -9.92
N GLY A 41 -1.84 -9.59 -10.08
CA GLY A 41 -0.98 -10.18 -9.06
C GLY A 41 -0.94 -9.35 -7.78
N GLY A 42 -0.86 -8.03 -7.91
CA GLY A 42 -0.96 -7.09 -6.79
C GLY A 42 -2.29 -7.23 -6.05
N ALA A 43 -3.41 -7.15 -6.76
CA ALA A 43 -4.74 -7.31 -6.18
C ALA A 43 -4.89 -8.65 -5.44
N ALA A 44 -4.38 -9.76 -6.01
CA ALA A 44 -4.38 -11.07 -5.36
C ALA A 44 -3.58 -11.06 -4.05
N LEU A 45 -2.38 -10.47 -4.03
CA LEU A 45 -1.58 -10.32 -2.81
C LEU A 45 -2.31 -9.49 -1.74
N GLY A 46 -2.97 -8.40 -2.15
CA GLY A 46 -3.80 -7.59 -1.24
C GLY A 46 -4.95 -8.39 -0.63
N GLY A 47 -5.62 -9.22 -1.43
CA GLY A 47 -6.65 -10.16 -0.97
C GLY A 47 -6.10 -11.20 0.01
N LEU A 48 -4.95 -11.81 -0.28
CA LEU A 48 -4.32 -12.78 0.62
C LEU A 48 -3.89 -12.15 1.95
N LEU A 49 -3.34 -10.94 1.92
CA LEU A 49 -3.03 -10.16 3.12
C LEU A 49 -4.28 -9.90 3.97
N PHE A 50 -5.37 -9.53 3.31
CA PHE A 50 -6.65 -9.34 3.97
C PHE A 50 -7.14 -10.62 4.65
N LEU A 51 -7.13 -11.76 3.93
CA LEU A 51 -7.51 -13.06 4.48
C LEU A 51 -6.62 -13.50 5.65
N ALA A 52 -5.31 -13.26 5.57
CA ALA A 52 -4.38 -13.53 6.67
C ALA A 52 -4.70 -12.65 7.89
N GLN A 53 -5.03 -11.38 7.68
CA GLN A 53 -5.40 -10.45 8.74
C GLN A 53 -6.72 -10.81 9.43
N GLN A 54 -7.66 -11.45 8.74
CA GLN A 54 -8.94 -11.90 9.33
C GLN A 54 -8.75 -12.93 10.45
N ARG A 55 -7.61 -13.63 10.51
CA ARG A 55 -7.26 -14.53 11.63
C ARG A 55 -7.04 -13.80 12.96
N ASN A 56 -6.88 -12.47 12.92
CA ASN A 56 -6.73 -11.62 14.09
C ASN A 56 -7.94 -10.68 14.19
N PRO A 57 -9.01 -11.07 14.93
CA PRO A 57 -10.26 -10.34 14.96
C PRO A 57 -10.05 -8.89 15.44
N ARG A 58 -10.65 -7.95 14.70
CA ARG A 58 -10.67 -6.53 15.05
C ARG A 58 -12.10 -6.09 15.35
N PRO A 59 -12.30 -5.07 16.20
CA PRO A 59 -13.61 -4.52 16.45
C PRO A 59 -14.25 -4.01 15.15
N PRO A 60 -15.58 -4.13 15.00
CA PRO A 60 -16.28 -3.66 13.82
C PRO A 60 -16.20 -2.12 13.72
N VAL A 61 -15.69 -1.63 12.58
CA VAL A 61 -15.70 -0.20 12.20
C VAL A 61 -17.10 0.21 11.67
N ALA A 62 -17.25 1.36 11.03
CA ALA A 62 -18.45 1.73 10.28
C ALA A 62 -18.25 1.40 8.79
N PRO A 63 -19.31 1.09 8.03
CA PRO A 63 -19.19 0.91 6.60
C PRO A 63 -18.70 2.18 5.93
N ILE A 64 -17.80 2.04 4.95
CA ILE A 64 -17.30 3.17 4.15
C ILE A 64 -17.98 3.19 2.77
N GLY A 65 -18.28 4.40 2.27
CA GLY A 65 -18.83 4.58 0.93
C GLY A 65 -17.75 4.54 -0.17
N LEU A 66 -18.18 4.54 -1.44
CA LEU A 66 -17.30 4.54 -2.61
C LEU A 66 -16.23 5.65 -2.58
N VAL A 67 -16.61 6.86 -2.16
CA VAL A 67 -15.70 8.01 -2.04
C VAL A 67 -14.51 7.67 -1.13
N ALA A 68 -14.76 7.01 -0.01
CA ALA A 68 -13.68 6.61 0.91
C ALA A 68 -12.78 5.52 0.31
N VAL A 69 -13.34 4.57 -0.47
CA VAL A 69 -12.54 3.57 -1.19
C VAL A 69 -11.61 4.22 -2.21
N VAL A 70 -12.10 5.22 -2.95
CA VAL A 70 -11.31 5.99 -3.91
C VAL A 70 -10.20 6.77 -3.19
N VAL A 71 -10.54 7.47 -2.10
CA VAL A 71 -9.55 8.19 -1.28
C VAL A 71 -8.46 7.23 -0.80
N LEU A 72 -8.81 6.05 -0.28
CA LEU A 72 -7.82 5.05 0.14
C LEU A 72 -6.92 4.60 -1.03
N GLY A 73 -7.43 4.54 -2.25
CA GLY A 73 -6.62 4.24 -3.44
C GLY A 73 -5.63 5.35 -3.77
N VAL A 74 -6.05 6.61 -3.68
CA VAL A 74 -5.15 7.77 -3.86
C VAL A 74 -4.06 7.81 -2.79
N LEU A 75 -4.41 7.51 -1.54
CA LEU A 75 -3.44 7.43 -0.45
C LEU A 75 -2.45 6.28 -0.63
N ALA A 76 -2.94 5.09 -1.02
CA ALA A 76 -2.09 3.95 -1.34
C ALA A 76 -1.11 4.29 -2.48
N LEU A 77 -1.60 4.94 -3.55
CA LEU A 77 -0.77 5.40 -4.65
C LEU A 77 0.33 6.36 -4.18
N ALA A 78 -0.03 7.36 -3.37
CA ALA A 78 0.91 8.34 -2.82
C ALA A 78 2.00 7.69 -1.96
N GLU A 79 1.62 6.77 -1.08
CA GLU A 79 2.56 6.04 -0.23
C GLU A 79 3.50 5.15 -1.04
N GLU A 80 2.96 4.35 -1.98
CA GLU A 80 3.81 3.45 -2.78
C GLU A 80 4.73 4.24 -3.72
N LEU A 81 4.32 5.43 -4.18
CA LEU A 81 5.19 6.29 -4.98
C LEU A 81 6.42 6.71 -4.18
N LEU A 82 6.24 7.14 -2.93
CA LEU A 82 7.36 7.46 -2.06
C LEU A 82 8.19 6.22 -1.72
N TRP A 83 7.56 5.12 -1.33
CA TRP A 83 8.28 3.98 -0.75
C TRP A 83 8.85 2.99 -1.78
N ARG A 84 8.13 2.71 -2.88
CA ARG A 84 8.53 1.71 -3.89
C ARG A 84 9.14 2.34 -5.12
N ARG A 85 8.52 3.40 -5.65
CA ARG A 85 9.10 4.06 -6.82
C ARG A 85 10.35 4.83 -6.44
N PHE A 86 10.29 5.62 -5.36
CA PHE A 86 11.42 6.43 -4.91
C PHE A 86 12.38 5.69 -3.97
N VAL A 87 12.04 5.46 -2.69
CA VAL A 87 12.98 4.91 -1.70
C VAL A 87 13.57 3.57 -2.11
N LEU A 88 12.73 2.58 -2.45
CA LEU A 88 13.22 1.28 -2.91
C LEU A 88 14.02 1.43 -4.21
N GLY A 89 13.52 2.21 -5.17
CA GLY A 89 14.20 2.48 -6.43
C GLY A 89 15.60 3.05 -6.24
N GLU A 90 15.75 4.04 -5.35
CA GLU A 90 17.06 4.62 -5.01
C GLU A 90 17.99 3.58 -4.39
N CYS A 91 17.47 2.76 -3.47
CA CYS A 91 18.23 1.70 -2.82
C CYS A 91 18.59 0.53 -3.75
N LEU A 92 17.98 0.40 -4.96
CA LEU A 92 18.39 -0.63 -5.93
C LEU A 92 19.86 -0.47 -6.35
N ARG A 93 20.44 0.73 -6.23
CA ARG A 93 21.89 0.95 -6.43
C ARG A 93 22.77 0.15 -5.47
N LEU A 94 22.21 -0.26 -4.32
CA LEU A 94 22.87 -1.10 -3.32
C LEU A 94 22.58 -2.60 -3.51
N GLY A 95 21.80 -2.95 -4.55
CA GLY A 95 21.34 -4.31 -4.84
C GLY A 95 19.94 -4.61 -4.28
N ILE A 96 19.29 -5.61 -4.89
CA ILE A 96 17.90 -5.99 -4.59
C ILE A 96 17.67 -6.33 -3.10
N PRO A 97 18.51 -7.16 -2.44
CA PRO A 97 18.27 -7.53 -1.04
C PRO A 97 18.31 -6.32 -0.10
N ALA A 98 19.29 -5.43 -0.28
CA ALA A 98 19.43 -4.21 0.49
C ALA A 98 18.24 -3.25 0.25
N ALA A 99 17.80 -3.11 -1.01
CA ALA A 99 16.66 -2.27 -1.37
C ALA A 99 15.36 -2.72 -0.71
N ILE A 100 15.07 -4.02 -0.74
CA ILE A 100 13.90 -4.61 -0.09
C ILE A 100 13.98 -4.38 1.43
N PHE A 101 15.13 -4.67 2.05
CA PHE A 101 15.31 -4.53 3.49
C PHE A 101 15.12 -3.07 3.95
N LEU A 102 15.85 -2.12 3.34
CA LEU A 102 15.83 -0.72 3.75
C LEU A 102 14.46 -0.07 3.53
N SER A 103 13.84 -0.30 2.36
CA SER A 103 12.49 0.23 2.08
C SER A 103 11.44 -0.37 3.04
N THR A 104 11.54 -1.67 3.35
CA THR A 104 10.60 -2.34 4.24
C THR A 104 10.73 -1.85 5.68
N VAL A 105 11.97 -1.75 6.20
CA VAL A 105 12.23 -1.27 7.56
C VAL A 105 11.85 0.21 7.70
N GLY A 106 12.24 1.05 6.73
CA GLY A 106 11.86 2.47 6.72
C GLY A 106 10.35 2.65 6.71
N PHE A 107 9.64 1.93 5.84
CA PHE A 107 8.18 1.93 5.79
C PHE A 107 7.58 1.52 7.14
N ALA A 108 8.06 0.42 7.72
CA ALA A 108 7.53 -0.10 8.97
C ALA A 108 7.70 0.84 10.17
N ILE A 109 8.86 1.50 10.30
CA ILE A 109 9.16 2.38 11.44
C ILE A 109 8.27 3.62 11.46
N LEU A 110 7.82 4.12 10.30
CA LEU A 110 6.89 5.26 10.25
C LEU A 110 5.44 4.90 10.60
N HIS A 111 5.15 3.61 10.79
CA HIS A 111 3.82 3.15 11.13
C HIS A 111 3.70 2.76 12.61
N ARG A 112 2.49 2.95 13.17
CA ARG A 112 2.18 2.63 14.57
C ARG A 112 2.29 1.13 14.92
N ARG A 113 2.30 0.24 13.91
CA ARG A 113 2.35 -1.22 14.07
C ARG A 113 3.50 -1.79 13.25
N PRO A 114 4.76 -1.52 13.61
CA PRO A 114 5.91 -1.79 12.76
C PRO A 114 6.00 -3.26 12.35
N THR A 115 5.69 -4.21 13.24
CA THR A 115 5.73 -5.65 12.92
C THR A 115 4.81 -6.05 11.77
N PHE A 116 3.58 -5.52 11.73
CA PHE A 116 2.66 -5.77 10.62
C PHE A 116 3.12 -5.07 9.34
N HIS A 117 3.71 -3.88 9.48
CA HIS A 117 4.21 -3.12 8.34
C HIS A 117 5.53 -3.64 7.77
N LEU A 118 6.30 -4.45 8.52
CA LEU A 118 7.40 -5.24 7.97
C LEU A 118 6.87 -6.29 6.99
N VAL A 119 5.78 -6.99 7.33
CA VAL A 119 5.18 -8.01 6.46
C VAL A 119 4.62 -7.37 5.18
N THR A 120 3.78 -6.35 5.32
CA THR A 120 3.18 -5.68 4.16
C THR A 120 4.22 -4.94 3.33
N GLY A 121 5.15 -4.21 3.96
CA GLY A 121 6.24 -3.54 3.28
C GLY A 121 7.14 -4.50 2.51
N GLY A 122 7.42 -5.68 3.08
CA GLY A 122 8.16 -6.75 2.41
C GLY A 122 7.41 -7.29 1.19
N ILE A 123 6.11 -7.61 1.35
CA ILE A 123 5.28 -8.10 0.25
C ILE A 123 5.18 -7.07 -0.88
N PHE A 124 4.98 -5.79 -0.57
CA PHE A 124 4.88 -4.74 -1.58
C PHE A 124 6.24 -4.51 -2.28
N SER A 125 7.34 -4.58 -1.54
CA SER A 125 8.70 -4.48 -2.10
C SER A 125 8.98 -5.65 -3.05
N VAL A 126 8.67 -6.88 -2.65
CA VAL A 126 8.83 -8.08 -3.49
C VAL A 126 7.91 -8.01 -4.70
N ALA A 127 6.65 -7.61 -4.54
CA ALA A 127 5.71 -7.44 -5.64
C ALA A 127 6.25 -6.45 -6.68
N TYR A 128 6.81 -5.32 -6.26
CA TYR A 128 7.43 -4.35 -7.16
C TYR A 128 8.66 -4.92 -7.86
N VAL A 129 9.59 -5.54 -7.14
CA VAL A 129 10.84 -6.07 -7.71
C VAL A 129 10.58 -7.22 -8.70
N VAL A 130 9.73 -8.18 -8.32
CA VAL A 130 9.46 -9.38 -9.12
C VAL A 130 8.66 -9.03 -10.37
N SER A 131 7.68 -8.12 -10.26
CA SER A 131 6.88 -7.71 -11.43
C SER A 131 7.55 -6.64 -12.29
N GLY A 132 8.44 -5.84 -11.69
CA GLY A 132 8.87 -4.51 -12.15
C GLY A 132 7.74 -3.60 -12.60
N GLN A 133 6.57 -3.78 -11.99
CA GLN A 133 5.39 -2.97 -12.24
C GLN A 133 5.03 -2.20 -10.98
N PHE A 134 5.10 -0.87 -11.06
CA PHE A 134 4.70 0.02 -9.97
C PHE A 134 3.22 -0.16 -9.57
N ILE A 135 2.36 -0.53 -10.53
CA ILE A 135 0.94 -0.76 -10.23
C ILE A 135 0.71 -1.99 -9.33
N ALA A 136 1.63 -2.94 -9.28
CA ALA A 136 1.48 -4.15 -8.47
C ALA A 136 1.40 -3.86 -6.96
N PRO A 137 2.37 -3.17 -6.32
CA PRO A 137 2.25 -2.79 -4.91
C PRO A 137 1.06 -1.83 -4.67
N VAL A 138 0.76 -0.93 -5.60
CA VAL A 138 -0.40 -0.01 -5.47
C VAL A 138 -1.71 -0.79 -5.41
N ALA A 139 -1.91 -1.75 -6.32
CA ALA A 139 -3.10 -2.59 -6.33
C ALA A 139 -3.20 -3.45 -5.05
N ALA A 140 -2.08 -4.03 -4.60
CA ALA A 140 -2.05 -4.80 -3.36
C ALA A 140 -2.45 -3.97 -2.14
N HIS A 141 -1.86 -2.79 -2.00
CA HIS A 141 -2.13 -1.88 -0.89
C HIS A 141 -3.57 -1.37 -0.95
N TRP A 142 -4.04 -0.93 -2.12
CA TRP A 142 -5.42 -0.46 -2.28
C TRP A 142 -6.45 -1.54 -1.98
N VAL A 143 -6.32 -2.74 -2.56
CA VAL A 143 -7.24 -3.85 -2.34
C VAL A 143 -7.27 -4.27 -0.87
N TYR A 144 -6.11 -4.37 -0.22
CA TYR A 144 -6.04 -4.67 1.21
C TYR A 144 -6.78 -3.61 2.05
N ASN A 145 -6.51 -2.33 1.83
CA ASN A 145 -7.16 -1.24 2.58
C ASN A 145 -8.67 -1.19 2.32
N ALA A 146 -9.09 -1.37 1.07
CA ALA A 146 -10.49 -1.40 0.69
C ALA A 146 -11.22 -2.59 1.34
N ALA A 147 -10.61 -3.78 1.35
CA ALA A 147 -11.20 -4.97 1.98
C ALA A 147 -11.33 -4.84 3.50
N ILE A 148 -10.30 -4.30 4.16
CA ILE A 148 -10.34 -4.01 5.60
C ILE A 148 -11.45 -3.00 5.92
N ALA A 149 -11.62 -1.97 5.10
CA ALA A 149 -12.61 -0.94 5.34
C ALA A 149 -14.05 -1.37 5.00
N THR A 150 -14.25 -2.27 4.02
CA THR A 150 -15.58 -2.71 3.55
C THR A 150 -16.14 -3.91 4.31
N THR A 151 -15.33 -4.85 4.80
CA THR A 151 -15.82 -6.06 5.52
C THR A 151 -16.51 -5.81 6.86
N VAL A 152 -16.71 -4.55 7.20
CA VAL A 152 -17.61 -4.14 8.27
C VAL A 152 -19.09 -4.08 7.86
N LEU A 153 -19.37 -4.11 6.56
CA LEU A 153 -20.74 -4.09 6.02
C LEU A 153 -21.55 -5.35 6.37
N THR A 154 -20.91 -6.52 6.40
CA THR A 154 -21.63 -7.80 6.44
C THR A 154 -21.99 -8.25 7.87
N ALA A 155 -21.19 -7.88 8.88
CA ALA A 155 -21.42 -8.28 10.27
C ALA A 155 -22.61 -7.56 10.94
N ARG A 156 -23.01 -6.38 10.45
CA ARG A 156 -24.14 -5.60 11.03
C ARG A 156 -25.50 -5.95 10.44
N ARG A 157 -25.57 -6.54 9.23
CA ARG A 157 -26.83 -6.98 8.61
C ARG A 157 -27.32 -8.35 9.10
N ALA A 158 -26.47 -9.13 9.76
CA ALA A 158 -26.78 -10.48 10.21
C ALA A 158 -27.37 -10.55 11.64
N LYS A 159 -27.61 -9.42 12.31
CA LYS A 159 -28.46 -9.38 13.52
C LYS A 159 -29.88 -8.99 13.09
N PRO A 160 -30.82 -9.93 12.94
CA PRO A 160 -32.22 -9.57 12.96
C PRO A 160 -32.55 -8.98 14.34
N VAL A 161 -33.34 -7.91 14.34
CA VAL A 161 -34.00 -7.36 15.53
C VAL A 161 -35.08 -8.34 15.99
#